data_AF-A0A9P7KJY8-F1
#
_entry.id   AF-A0A9P7KJY8-F1
#
_cell.length_a   1.000
_cell.length_b   1.000
_cell.length_c   1.000
_cell.angle_alpha   90.00
_cell.angle_beta   90.00
_cell.angle_gamma   90.00
#
_symmetry.space_group_name_H-M   'P 1'
#
loop_
_entity.id
_entity.type
_entity.pdbx_description
1 polymer ?
#
loop_
_entity_poly.entity_id
_entity_poly.type
_entity_poly.pdbx_seq_one_letter_code
_entity_poly.pdbx_strand_id
1 'polypeptide(L)'
;MLETVSSEPSMYPWGNKDDRAISESSTLHSSECYAFTYGITPTITLAINEVCHLSKHLTRFQLESKSLPDEFLEACEDLGNILEAWRLEDESIRAVFTGDEMSSSVFSHYAKGWHGAALIFYYTRIQGIKRVDLTRVVDDVGEYVTKAEDLKSLVDNAGEGISMAPITWPAFVASCNAVRERRGIWEQWWKRLQRYKLGNIGKQWHLVQRIWAKLDEAENQAIWLSWVDAYNMADFDVLLV
;
A
#
# COMPACT_ATOMS: atom_id res chain seq x y z
N MET A 1 -4.50 0.12 -7.49
CA MET A 1 -5.21 0.96 -6.51
C MET A 1 -6.66 0.49 -6.33
N LEU A 2 -7.43 0.22 -7.39
CA LEU A 2 -8.82 -0.25 -7.30
C LEU A 2 -8.98 -1.59 -6.56
N GLU A 3 -8.11 -2.57 -6.76
CA GLU A 3 -8.21 -3.85 -6.05
C GLU A 3 -7.82 -3.75 -4.56
N THR A 4 -6.81 -2.92 -4.23
CA THR A 4 -6.35 -2.72 -2.85
C THR A 4 -7.35 -2.00 -1.94
N VAL A 5 -8.44 -1.50 -2.50
CA VAL A 5 -9.50 -0.77 -1.77
C VAL A 5 -10.87 -1.43 -1.94
N SER A 6 -10.97 -2.50 -2.72
CA SER A 6 -12.22 -3.25 -2.89
C SER A 6 -12.54 -4.07 -1.65
N SER A 7 -13.79 -4.06 -1.21
CA SER A 7 -14.31 -4.93 -0.14
C SER A 7 -15.28 -5.98 -0.68
N GLU A 8 -15.21 -6.29 -1.97
CA GLU A 8 -16.04 -7.33 -2.55
C GLU A 8 -15.67 -8.70 -1.97
N PRO A 9 -16.66 -9.50 -1.51
CA PRO A 9 -16.39 -10.84 -1.01
C PRO A 9 -15.90 -11.76 -2.14
N SER A 10 -15.11 -12.78 -1.80
CA SER A 10 -14.70 -13.77 -2.81
C SER A 10 -15.93 -14.50 -3.37
N MET A 11 -15.99 -14.62 -4.69
CA MET A 11 -17.03 -15.39 -5.38
C MET A 11 -16.90 -16.89 -5.14
N TYR A 12 -15.68 -17.38 -4.88
CA TYR A 12 -15.40 -18.81 -4.74
C TYR A 12 -15.11 -19.21 -3.28
N PRO A 13 -15.36 -20.47 -2.90
CA PRO A 13 -15.00 -20.97 -1.57
C PRO A 13 -13.47 -21.03 -1.40
N TRP A 14 -13.02 -20.83 -0.17
CA TRP A 14 -11.62 -21.09 0.21
C TRP A 14 -11.21 -22.53 -0.16
N GLY A 15 -9.98 -22.69 -0.69
CA GLY A 15 -9.42 -23.98 -1.08
C GLY A 15 -9.70 -24.42 -2.53
N ASN A 16 -10.42 -23.63 -3.32
CA ASN A 16 -10.57 -23.92 -4.75
C ASN A 16 -9.28 -23.54 -5.51
N LYS A 17 -8.65 -24.51 -6.19
CA LYS A 17 -7.35 -24.32 -6.87
C LYS A 17 -7.39 -23.30 -8.02
N ASP A 18 -8.57 -23.09 -8.60
CA ASP A 18 -8.77 -22.12 -9.68
C ASP A 18 -8.63 -20.65 -9.20
N ASP A 19 -8.80 -20.36 -7.90
CA ASP A 19 -8.70 -19.00 -7.35
C ASP A 19 -7.24 -18.53 -7.20
N ARG A 20 -6.32 -19.44 -6.87
CA ARG A 20 -4.88 -19.17 -6.80
C ARG A 20 -4.26 -19.03 -8.20
N ALA A 21 -4.74 -19.80 -9.16
CA ALA A 21 -4.13 -19.93 -10.49
C ALA A 21 -4.42 -18.77 -11.47
N ILE A 22 -5.51 -18.02 -11.28
CA ILE A 22 -5.91 -16.95 -12.22
C ILE A 22 -5.06 -15.67 -12.02
N SER A 23 -4.40 -15.51 -10.87
CA SER A 23 -3.59 -14.31 -10.55
C SER A 23 -2.08 -14.49 -10.83
N GLU A 24 -1.56 -15.71 -10.74
CA GLU A 24 -0.13 -15.91 -10.47
C GLU A 24 0.81 -16.05 -11.69
N SER A 25 0.39 -16.60 -12.84
CA SER A 25 1.42 -17.12 -13.78
C SER A 25 1.80 -16.23 -14.98
N SER A 26 0.86 -15.47 -15.56
CA SER A 26 1.12 -14.78 -16.85
C SER A 26 1.55 -13.31 -16.73
N THR A 27 1.35 -12.67 -15.57
CA THR A 27 1.63 -11.24 -15.32
C THR A 27 2.97 -10.99 -14.63
N LEU A 28 3.55 -11.99 -13.96
CA LEU A 28 4.81 -11.80 -13.22
C LEU A 28 6.03 -11.66 -14.14
N HIS A 29 6.08 -12.34 -15.29
CA HIS A 29 7.21 -12.24 -16.22
C HIS A 29 7.28 -10.89 -16.96
N SER A 30 6.18 -10.15 -17.09
CA SER A 30 6.21 -8.75 -17.57
C SER A 30 6.44 -7.74 -16.44
N SER A 31 6.41 -8.17 -15.17
CA SER A 31 6.43 -7.31 -13.98
C SER A 31 7.82 -6.85 -13.54
N GLU A 32 8.91 -7.51 -13.96
CA GLU A 32 10.27 -7.14 -13.52
C GLU A 32 10.65 -5.70 -13.94
N CYS A 33 10.12 -5.22 -15.07
CA CYS A 33 10.29 -3.84 -15.53
C CYS A 33 9.38 -2.83 -14.78
N TYR A 34 8.20 -3.28 -14.34
CA TYR A 34 7.27 -2.48 -13.52
C TYR A 34 7.78 -2.32 -12.08
N ALA A 35 8.30 -3.41 -11.50
CA ALA A 35 8.94 -3.42 -10.19
C ALA A 35 10.04 -2.35 -10.08
N PHE A 36 10.89 -2.29 -11.10
CA PHE A 36 11.95 -1.28 -11.22
C PHE A 36 11.40 0.14 -11.37
N THR A 37 10.42 0.36 -12.25
CA THR A 37 9.89 1.70 -12.55
C THR A 37 9.16 2.34 -11.37
N TYR A 38 8.48 1.52 -10.56
CA TYR A 38 7.65 1.99 -9.44
C TYR A 38 8.30 1.75 -8.06
N GLY A 39 9.52 1.22 -8.01
CA GLY A 39 10.23 0.96 -6.77
C GLY A 39 9.60 -0.13 -5.89
N ILE A 40 8.76 -1.00 -6.46
CA ILE A 40 8.09 -2.10 -5.75
C ILE A 40 8.82 -3.40 -6.08
N THR A 41 9.05 -4.28 -5.12
CA THR A 41 9.74 -5.55 -5.39
C THR A 41 8.75 -6.67 -5.74
N PRO A 42 9.18 -7.75 -6.43
CA PRO A 42 8.32 -8.88 -6.73
C PRO A 42 7.66 -9.48 -5.48
N THR A 43 8.41 -9.69 -4.40
CA THR A 43 7.88 -10.24 -3.15
C THR A 43 6.80 -9.35 -2.55
N ILE A 44 7.02 -8.03 -2.52
CA ILE A 44 6.03 -7.09 -1.98
C ILE A 44 4.79 -7.00 -2.88
N THR A 45 4.96 -7.10 -4.20
CA THR A 45 3.84 -7.15 -5.15
C THR A 45 2.96 -8.38 -4.88
N LEU A 46 3.57 -9.55 -4.76
CA LEU A 46 2.89 -10.80 -4.45
C LEU A 46 2.18 -10.72 -3.09
N ALA A 47 2.86 -10.19 -2.07
CA ALA A 47 2.28 -10.02 -0.75
C ALA A 47 1.04 -9.11 -0.77
N ILE A 48 1.08 -7.97 -1.49
CA ILE A 48 -0.09 -7.09 -1.62
C ILE A 48 -1.25 -7.81 -2.30
N ASN A 49 -0.98 -8.58 -3.36
CA ASN A 49 -2.00 -9.36 -4.04
C ASN A 49 -2.60 -10.42 -3.10
N GLU A 50 -1.77 -11.07 -2.27
CA GLU A 50 -2.26 -12.05 -1.30
C GLU A 50 -3.07 -11.40 -0.18
N VAL A 51 -2.69 -10.20 0.31
CA VAL A 51 -3.55 -9.42 1.23
C VAL A 51 -4.92 -9.17 0.60
N CYS A 52 -4.96 -8.76 -0.68
CA CYS A 52 -6.22 -8.58 -1.40
C CYS A 52 -7.03 -9.89 -1.44
N HIS A 53 -6.41 -11.00 -1.87
CA HIS A 53 -7.05 -12.31 -1.96
C HIS A 53 -7.61 -12.78 -0.61
N LEU A 54 -6.79 -12.80 0.43
CA LEU A 54 -7.20 -13.22 1.78
C LEU A 54 -8.31 -12.32 2.34
N SER A 55 -8.24 -11.00 2.09
CA SER A 55 -9.25 -10.07 2.59
C SER A 55 -10.64 -10.30 1.97
N LYS A 56 -10.72 -10.68 0.69
CA LYS A 56 -12.01 -11.03 0.04
C LYS A 56 -12.63 -12.27 0.69
N HIS A 57 -11.82 -13.26 1.04
CA HIS A 57 -12.28 -14.46 1.75
C HIS A 57 -12.66 -14.14 3.20
N LEU A 58 -11.90 -13.29 3.89
CA LEU A 58 -12.24 -12.82 5.24
C LEU A 58 -13.62 -12.13 5.26
N THR A 59 -13.89 -11.22 4.31
CA THR A 59 -15.20 -10.56 4.18
C THR A 59 -16.31 -11.59 3.92
N ARG A 60 -16.07 -12.59 3.08
CA ARG A 60 -17.03 -13.67 2.83
C ARG A 60 -17.35 -14.44 4.11
N PHE A 61 -16.34 -14.86 4.88
CA PHE A 61 -16.55 -15.58 6.14
C PHE A 61 -17.35 -14.76 7.15
N GLN A 62 -17.07 -13.46 7.25
CA GLN A 62 -17.82 -12.52 8.08
C GLN A 62 -19.30 -12.43 7.67
N LEU A 63 -19.58 -12.29 6.37
CA LEU A 63 -20.95 -12.23 5.85
C LEU A 63 -21.72 -13.53 6.06
N GLU A 64 -21.07 -14.67 5.88
CA GLU A 64 -21.66 -15.99 6.08
C GLU A 64 -21.72 -16.40 7.56
N SER A 65 -21.20 -15.58 8.48
CA SER A 65 -21.06 -15.87 9.93
C SER A 65 -20.40 -17.24 10.19
N LYS A 66 -19.43 -17.62 9.35
CA LYS A 66 -18.70 -18.89 9.45
C LYS A 66 -17.44 -18.72 10.29
N SER A 67 -17.05 -19.79 10.98
CA SER A 67 -15.72 -19.88 11.59
C SER A 67 -14.64 -19.88 10.50
N LEU A 68 -13.52 -19.23 10.79
CA LEU A 68 -12.35 -19.23 9.91
C LEU A 68 -11.70 -20.63 9.94
N PRO A 69 -11.48 -21.29 8.78
CA PRO A 69 -10.74 -22.56 8.73
C PRO A 69 -9.29 -22.40 9.19
N ASP A 70 -8.72 -23.43 9.81
CA ASP A 70 -7.31 -23.41 10.27
C ASP A 70 -6.34 -23.14 9.12
N GLU A 71 -6.57 -23.75 7.94
CA GLU A 71 -5.75 -23.51 6.74
C GLU A 71 -5.79 -22.04 6.26
N PHE A 72 -6.90 -21.33 6.50
CA PHE A 72 -7.00 -19.91 6.17
C PHE A 72 -6.23 -19.05 7.17
N LEU A 73 -6.29 -19.39 8.46
CA LEU A 73 -5.51 -18.73 9.50
C LEU A 73 -4.01 -18.93 9.27
N GLU A 74 -3.59 -20.14 8.92
CA GLU A 74 -2.21 -20.45 8.56
C GLU A 74 -1.73 -19.60 7.37
N ALA A 75 -2.54 -19.48 6.31
CA ALA A 75 -2.20 -18.63 5.17
C ALA A 75 -2.08 -17.13 5.54
N CYS A 76 -2.92 -16.65 6.49
CA CYS A 76 -2.79 -15.29 7.02
C CYS A 76 -1.46 -15.09 7.76
N GLU A 77 -1.09 -16.04 8.63
CA GLU A 77 0.16 -15.98 9.40
C GLU A 77 1.40 -16.13 8.52
N ASP A 78 1.37 -17.02 7.52
CA ASP A 78 2.45 -17.19 6.55
C ASP A 78 2.73 -15.90 5.78
N LEU A 79 1.68 -15.17 5.37
CA LEU A 79 1.82 -13.87 4.75
C LEU A 79 2.47 -12.85 5.69
N GLY A 80 2.08 -12.84 6.96
CA GLY A 80 2.71 -12.03 8.01
C GLY A 80 4.20 -12.34 8.13
N ASN A 81 4.56 -13.62 8.21
CA ASN A 81 5.94 -14.08 8.28
C ASN A 81 6.76 -13.63 7.07
N ILE A 82 6.21 -13.72 5.86
CA ILE A 82 6.86 -13.23 4.63
C ILE A 82 7.14 -11.72 4.73
N LEU A 83 6.14 -10.94 5.13
CA LEU A 83 6.27 -9.48 5.25
C LEU A 83 7.27 -9.07 6.33
N GLU A 84 7.31 -9.76 7.48
CA GLU A 84 8.23 -9.45 8.58
C GLU A 84 9.67 -9.90 8.29
N ALA A 85 9.84 -11.03 7.61
CA ALA A 85 11.14 -11.56 7.21
C ALA A 85 11.76 -10.79 6.02
N TRP A 86 10.94 -10.06 5.25
CA TRP A 86 11.40 -9.38 4.04
C TRP A 86 12.60 -8.46 4.28
N ARG A 87 13.63 -8.59 3.44
CA ARG A 87 14.78 -7.69 3.38
C ARG A 87 15.04 -7.32 1.92
N LEU A 88 15.42 -6.07 1.69
CA LEU A 88 15.70 -5.59 0.34
C LEU A 88 16.92 -6.31 -0.28
N GLU A 89 17.84 -6.75 0.55
CA GLU A 89 19.08 -7.41 0.13
C GLU A 89 18.84 -8.80 -0.47
N ASP A 90 17.74 -9.45 -0.09
CA ASP A 90 17.39 -10.81 -0.54
C ASP A 90 16.66 -10.81 -1.89
N GLU A 91 16.32 -9.63 -2.40
CA GLU A 91 15.59 -9.48 -3.65
C GLU A 91 16.50 -9.57 -4.88
N SER A 92 16.05 -10.31 -5.90
CA SER A 92 16.78 -10.52 -7.16
C SER A 92 16.74 -9.29 -8.10
N ILE A 93 16.83 -8.08 -7.56
CA ILE A 93 16.68 -6.83 -8.31
C ILE A 93 18.00 -6.37 -8.95
N ARG A 94 19.14 -6.82 -8.41
CA ARG A 94 20.47 -6.41 -8.87
C ARG A 94 20.79 -6.81 -10.32
N ALA A 95 20.16 -7.85 -10.84
CA ALA A 95 20.36 -8.29 -12.23
C ALA A 95 19.65 -7.37 -13.25
N VAL A 96 18.61 -6.64 -12.82
CA VAL A 96 17.76 -5.79 -13.68
C VAL A 96 18.12 -4.31 -13.51
N PHE A 97 18.65 -3.91 -12.36
CA PHE A 97 18.95 -2.52 -12.04
C PHE A 97 20.31 -2.06 -12.58
N THR A 98 20.34 -1.39 -13.74
CA THR A 98 21.55 -0.77 -14.32
C THR A 98 21.68 0.73 -14.00
N GLY A 99 20.93 1.24 -13.02
CA GLY A 99 20.92 2.66 -12.67
C GLY A 99 22.18 3.10 -11.89
N ASP A 100 22.42 4.40 -11.87
CA ASP A 100 23.47 5.02 -11.04
C ASP A 100 23.18 4.89 -9.52
N GLU A 101 24.17 5.25 -8.69
CA GLU A 101 24.07 5.19 -7.22
C GLU A 101 22.87 6.00 -6.68
N MET A 102 22.55 7.10 -7.34
CA MET A 102 21.46 8.01 -7.03
C MET A 102 20.10 7.35 -7.25
N SER A 103 19.90 6.77 -8.43
CA SER A 103 18.71 6.01 -8.81
C SER A 103 18.54 4.79 -7.91
N SER A 104 19.64 4.10 -7.58
CA SER A 104 19.63 2.98 -6.62
C SER A 104 19.17 3.42 -5.24
N SER A 105 19.56 4.63 -4.81
CA SER A 105 19.13 5.21 -3.53
C SER A 105 17.65 5.58 -3.56
N VAL A 106 17.15 6.20 -4.63
CA VAL A 106 15.71 6.49 -4.80
C VAL A 106 14.89 5.21 -4.78
N PHE A 107 15.35 4.18 -5.52
CA PHE A 107 14.73 2.86 -5.54
C PHE A 107 14.66 2.24 -4.15
N SER A 108 15.78 2.20 -3.41
CA SER A 108 15.83 1.60 -2.06
C SER A 108 14.84 2.26 -1.10
N HIS A 109 14.72 3.59 -1.15
CA HIS A 109 13.75 4.31 -0.32
C HIS A 109 12.31 3.97 -0.72
N TYR A 110 11.98 3.92 -2.01
CA TYR A 110 10.63 3.49 -2.41
C TYR A 110 10.33 2.04 -2.05
N ALA A 111 11.28 1.11 -2.22
CA ALA A 111 11.09 -0.29 -1.88
C ALA A 111 10.76 -0.45 -0.38
N LYS A 112 11.47 0.26 0.49
CA LYS A 112 11.16 0.31 1.93
C LYS A 112 9.81 0.97 2.22
N GLY A 113 9.46 2.03 1.49
CA GLY A 113 8.14 2.65 1.56
C GLY A 113 7.01 1.69 1.19
N TRP A 114 7.16 0.95 0.09
CA TRP A 114 6.22 -0.08 -0.36
C TRP A 114 6.07 -1.20 0.67
N HIS A 115 7.18 -1.70 1.22
CA HIS A 115 7.16 -2.70 2.28
C HIS A 115 6.42 -2.22 3.53
N GLY A 116 6.74 -1.03 4.04
CA GLY A 116 6.05 -0.46 5.21
C GLY A 116 4.55 -0.25 4.95
N ALA A 117 4.18 0.20 3.75
CA ALA A 117 2.79 0.32 3.36
C ALA A 117 2.08 -1.04 3.23
N ALA A 118 2.76 -2.07 2.73
CA ALA A 118 2.24 -3.44 2.68
C ALA A 118 2.01 -4.00 4.09
N LEU A 119 2.91 -3.75 5.05
CA LEU A 119 2.71 -4.08 6.46
C LEU A 119 1.48 -3.40 7.04
N ILE A 120 1.35 -2.07 6.84
CA ILE A 120 0.16 -1.32 7.28
C ILE A 120 -1.11 -1.94 6.69
N PHE A 121 -1.08 -2.25 5.39
CA PHE A 121 -2.22 -2.82 4.69
C PHE A 121 -2.60 -4.20 5.25
N TYR A 122 -1.63 -5.10 5.41
CA TYR A 122 -1.80 -6.43 6.01
C TYR A 122 -2.37 -6.35 7.43
N TYR A 123 -1.70 -5.62 8.34
CA TYR A 123 -2.13 -5.54 9.73
C TYR A 123 -3.51 -4.90 9.88
N THR A 124 -3.86 -3.96 9.01
CA THR A 124 -5.19 -3.34 9.03
C THR A 124 -6.26 -4.30 8.49
N ARG A 125 -6.03 -4.92 7.33
CA ARG A 125 -7.06 -5.70 6.61
C ARG A 125 -7.24 -7.11 7.11
N ILE A 126 -6.16 -7.76 7.54
CA ILE A 126 -6.17 -9.17 7.92
C ILE A 126 -6.23 -9.29 9.44
N GLN A 127 -5.34 -8.59 10.15
CA GLN A 127 -5.18 -8.74 11.60
C GLN A 127 -6.06 -7.76 12.41
N GLY A 128 -6.71 -6.79 11.77
CA GLY A 128 -7.60 -5.83 12.43
C GLY A 128 -6.90 -4.90 13.44
N ILE A 129 -5.59 -4.69 13.28
CA ILE A 129 -4.78 -3.87 14.19
C ILE A 129 -5.22 -2.41 14.12
N LYS A 130 -5.24 -1.73 15.27
CA LYS A 130 -5.65 -0.33 15.37
C LYS A 130 -4.57 0.59 14.83
N ARG A 131 -5.00 1.71 14.22
CA ARG A 131 -4.12 2.75 13.67
C ARG A 131 -3.05 3.25 14.65
N VAL A 132 -3.40 3.35 15.94
CA VAL A 132 -2.49 3.82 16.99
C VAL A 132 -1.26 2.91 17.17
N ASP A 133 -1.43 1.60 16.98
CA ASP A 133 -0.37 0.60 17.15
C ASP A 133 0.58 0.56 15.94
N LEU A 134 0.16 1.12 14.80
CA LEU A 134 0.94 1.17 13.56
C LEU A 134 1.63 2.53 13.32
N THR A 135 1.58 3.44 14.29
CA THR A 135 2.11 4.81 14.16
C THR A 135 3.58 4.86 13.76
N ARG A 136 4.41 3.94 14.30
CA ARG A 136 5.82 3.84 13.92
C ARG A 136 6.00 3.47 12.44
N VAL A 137 5.27 2.46 11.97
CA VAL A 137 5.36 2.03 10.56
C VAL A 137 4.88 3.13 9.63
N VAL A 138 3.83 3.87 10.03
CA VAL A 138 3.36 5.06 9.30
C VAL A 138 4.47 6.11 9.21
N ASP A 139 5.11 6.45 10.32
CA ASP A 139 6.19 7.44 10.33
C ASP A 139 7.38 7.00 9.47
N ASP A 140 7.77 5.72 9.55
CA ASP A 140 8.86 5.15 8.74
C ASP A 140 8.57 5.25 7.23
N VAL A 141 7.33 4.92 6.80
CA VAL A 141 6.92 5.10 5.39
C VAL A 141 7.04 6.57 4.98
N GLY A 142 6.60 7.49 5.84
CA GLY A 142 6.69 8.94 5.60
C GLY A 142 8.13 9.41 5.40
N GLU A 143 9.05 8.92 6.22
CA GLU A 143 10.48 9.20 6.09
C GLU A 143 11.04 8.66 4.76
N TYR A 144 10.73 7.41 4.40
CA TYR A 144 11.22 6.81 3.17
C TYR A 144 10.72 7.52 1.92
N VAL A 145 9.42 7.79 1.81
CA VAL A 145 8.87 8.48 0.62
C VAL A 145 9.33 9.93 0.53
N THR A 146 9.61 10.59 1.67
CA THR A 146 10.16 11.95 1.68
C THR A 146 11.60 11.98 1.19
N LYS A 147 12.44 11.07 1.70
CA LYS A 147 13.84 10.96 1.26
C LYS A 147 13.94 10.65 -0.23
N ALA A 148 13.09 9.78 -0.76
CA ALA A 148 13.05 9.50 -2.20
C ALA A 148 12.74 10.77 -3.02
N GLU A 149 11.80 11.60 -2.57
CA GLU A 149 11.43 12.85 -3.23
C GLU A 149 12.51 13.95 -3.09
N ASP A 150 13.22 13.99 -1.96
CA ASP A 150 14.38 14.89 -1.76
C ASP A 150 15.50 14.55 -2.73
N LEU A 151 15.82 13.26 -2.82
CA LEU A 151 16.79 12.71 -3.74
C LEU A 151 16.46 13.07 -5.20
N LYS A 152 15.21 12.91 -5.65
CA LYS A 152 14.77 13.37 -6.99
C LYS A 152 14.95 14.87 -7.20
N SER A 153 14.65 15.68 -6.17
CA SER A 153 14.70 17.14 -6.27
C SER A 153 16.13 17.65 -6.47
N LEU A 154 17.14 16.96 -5.93
CA LEU A 154 18.55 17.28 -6.14
C LEU A 154 18.96 17.09 -7.61
N VAL A 155 18.49 16.02 -8.25
CA VAL A 155 18.77 15.70 -9.66
C VAL A 155 18.09 16.68 -10.61
N ASP A 156 16.83 17.02 -10.35
CA ASP A 156 16.09 18.02 -11.13
C ASP A 156 16.79 19.39 -11.09
N ASN A 157 17.33 19.79 -9.94
CA ASN A 157 18.08 21.05 -9.78
C ASN A 157 19.46 21.03 -10.45
N ALA A 158 20.06 19.85 -10.64
CA ALA A 158 21.32 19.67 -11.35
C ALA A 158 21.18 19.70 -12.88
N GLY A 159 19.93 19.77 -13.40
CA GLY A 159 19.65 19.83 -14.83
C GLY A 159 19.69 18.48 -15.55
N GLU A 160 19.75 17.38 -14.81
CA GLU A 160 19.86 16.01 -15.36
C GLU A 160 18.51 15.38 -15.71
N GLY A 161 17.39 16.08 -15.46
CA GLY A 161 16.12 15.83 -16.13
C GLY A 161 15.46 14.47 -15.87
N ILE A 162 15.68 13.85 -14.71
CA ILE A 162 14.99 12.61 -14.33
C ILE A 162 13.76 12.96 -13.48
N SER A 163 12.71 13.49 -14.12
CA SER A 163 11.43 13.67 -13.44
C SER A 163 10.65 12.35 -13.44
N MET A 164 11.12 11.38 -12.63
CA MET A 164 10.33 10.20 -12.32
C MET A 164 9.06 10.63 -11.59
N ALA A 165 7.90 10.27 -12.14
CA ALA A 165 6.61 10.53 -11.51
C ALA A 165 6.61 10.08 -10.04
N PRO A 166 5.92 10.80 -9.15
CA PRO A 166 5.85 10.41 -7.76
C PRO A 166 5.06 9.10 -7.62
N ILE A 167 5.57 8.19 -6.81
CA ILE A 167 4.89 6.95 -6.47
C ILE A 167 4.05 7.22 -5.22
N THR A 168 2.73 7.17 -5.38
CA THR A 168 1.81 7.67 -4.36
C THR A 168 1.13 6.59 -3.53
N TRP A 169 1.16 5.33 -3.95
CA TRP A 169 0.46 4.25 -3.22
C TRP A 169 0.98 4.05 -1.78
N PRO A 170 2.29 4.01 -1.50
CA PRO A 170 2.78 3.87 -0.13
C PRO A 170 2.33 5.02 0.76
N ALA A 171 2.46 6.25 0.25
CA ALA A 171 2.04 7.44 0.95
C ALA A 171 0.52 7.48 1.15
N PHE A 172 -0.26 7.00 0.19
CA PHE A 172 -1.72 6.88 0.31
C PHE A 172 -2.11 5.98 1.48
N VAL A 173 -1.61 4.75 1.52
CA VAL A 173 -1.91 3.79 2.58
C VAL A 173 -1.50 4.34 3.96
N ALA A 174 -0.27 4.84 4.08
CA ALA A 174 0.24 5.36 5.34
C ALA A 174 -0.49 6.65 5.78
N SER A 175 -0.84 7.53 4.85
CA SER A 175 -1.66 8.72 5.14
C SER A 175 -3.05 8.32 5.65
N CYS A 176 -3.73 7.40 4.97
CA CYS A 176 -5.05 6.90 5.38
C CYS A 176 -5.02 6.27 6.78
N ASN A 177 -3.93 5.58 7.12
CA ASN A 177 -3.74 4.96 8.43
C ASN A 177 -3.25 5.92 9.52
N ALA A 178 -2.85 7.15 9.19
CA ALA A 178 -2.31 8.10 10.15
C ALA A 178 -3.34 8.54 11.21
N VAL A 179 -2.92 8.53 12.48
CA VAL A 179 -3.65 9.16 13.59
C VAL A 179 -3.56 10.68 13.51
N ARG A 180 -4.50 11.40 14.13
CA ARG A 180 -4.70 12.85 13.96
C ARG A 180 -3.41 13.65 14.17
N GLU A 181 -2.65 13.32 15.19
CA GLU A 181 -1.40 13.99 15.58
C GLU A 181 -0.27 13.79 14.56
N ARG A 182 -0.35 12.74 13.73
CA ARG A 182 0.66 12.37 12.73
C ARG A 182 0.33 12.83 11.31
N ARG A 183 -0.87 13.38 11.08
CA ARG A 183 -1.31 13.80 9.73
C ARG A 183 -0.53 14.98 9.15
N GLY A 184 0.11 15.80 9.99
CA GLY A 184 0.83 17.00 9.56
C GLY A 184 1.97 16.72 8.58
N ILE A 185 2.68 15.59 8.71
CA ILE A 185 3.75 15.21 7.77
C ILE A 185 3.17 14.85 6.39
N TRP A 186 2.03 14.16 6.39
CA TRP A 186 1.33 13.76 5.17
C TRP A 186 0.73 14.94 4.43
N GLU A 187 0.15 15.91 5.15
CA GLU A 187 -0.33 17.15 4.54
C GLU A 187 0.79 17.87 3.77
N GLN A 188 1.97 17.97 4.37
CA GLN A 188 3.13 18.61 3.73
C GLN A 188 3.59 17.82 2.51
N TRP A 189 3.65 16.49 2.63
CA TRP A 189 4.04 15.61 1.53
C TRP A 189 3.08 15.70 0.33
N TRP A 190 1.76 15.64 0.56
CA TRP A 190 0.75 15.75 -0.51
C TRP A 190 0.73 17.15 -1.15
N LYS A 191 0.94 18.22 -0.37
CA LYS A 191 1.08 19.58 -0.89
C LYS A 191 2.33 19.70 -1.76
N ARG A 192 3.46 19.13 -1.33
CA ARG A 192 4.70 19.11 -2.12
C ARG A 192 4.49 18.44 -3.48
N LEU A 193 3.78 17.32 -3.51
CA LEU A 193 3.54 16.58 -4.75
C LEU A 193 2.69 17.32 -5.79
N GLN A 194 1.96 18.38 -5.41
CA GLN A 194 1.22 19.21 -6.37
C GLN A 194 2.14 19.87 -7.41
N ARG A 195 3.45 20.00 -7.13
CA ARG A 195 4.46 20.51 -8.08
C ARG A 195 4.52 19.71 -9.38
N TYR A 196 4.17 18.42 -9.34
CA TYR A 196 4.18 17.53 -10.50
C TYR A 196 3.00 17.81 -11.46
N LYS A 197 2.00 18.61 -11.06
CA LYS A 197 0.83 18.98 -11.87
C LYS A 197 0.06 17.77 -12.43
N LEU A 198 0.17 16.61 -11.78
CA LEU A 198 -0.57 15.41 -12.14
C LEU A 198 -1.94 15.46 -11.46
N GLY A 199 -3.02 15.53 -12.26
CA GLY A 199 -4.38 15.70 -11.75
C GLY A 199 -4.85 14.60 -10.80
N ASN A 200 -4.28 13.39 -10.90
CA ASN A 200 -4.58 12.27 -10.00
C ASN A 200 -4.08 12.50 -8.56
N ILE A 201 -2.99 13.26 -8.35
CA ILE A 201 -2.44 13.54 -7.01
C ILE A 201 -3.44 14.38 -6.21
N GLY A 202 -4.03 15.40 -6.83
CA GLY A 202 -5.07 16.22 -6.19
C GLY A 202 -6.30 15.39 -5.78
N LYS A 203 -6.73 14.46 -6.65
CA LYS A 203 -7.83 13.53 -6.34
C LYS A 203 -7.48 12.60 -5.17
N GLN A 204 -6.30 12.00 -5.17
CA GLN A 204 -5.83 11.12 -4.08
C GLN A 204 -5.72 11.87 -2.76
N TRP A 205 -5.22 13.10 -2.79
CA TRP A 205 -5.15 13.93 -1.59
C TRP A 205 -6.53 14.24 -1.02
N HIS A 206 -7.47 14.67 -1.86
CA HIS A 206 -8.85 14.90 -1.44
C HIS A 206 -9.46 13.63 -0.82
N LEU A 207 -9.21 12.47 -1.42
CA LEU A 207 -9.65 11.18 -0.92
C LEU A 207 -9.12 10.87 0.49
N VAL A 208 -7.82 11.08 0.73
CA VAL A 208 -7.20 10.94 2.07
C VAL A 208 -7.91 11.84 3.09
N GLN A 209 -8.19 13.10 2.73
CA GLN A 209 -8.89 14.04 3.62
C GLN A 209 -10.33 13.59 3.96
N ARG A 210 -11.06 12.98 3.00
CA ARG A 210 -12.40 12.43 3.25
C ARG A 210 -12.34 11.23 4.21
N ILE A 211 -11.35 10.35 4.03
CA ILE A 211 -11.12 9.20 4.91
C ILE A 211 -10.82 9.69 6.32
N TRP A 212 -9.95 10.70 6.47
CA TRP A 212 -9.67 11.33 7.76
C TRP A 212 -10.91 11.89 8.44
N ALA A 213 -11.78 12.58 7.70
CA ALA A 213 -13.02 13.11 8.26
C ALA A 213 -13.92 11.99 8.80
N LYS A 214 -14.03 10.86 8.08
CA LYS A 214 -14.80 9.69 8.52
C LYS A 214 -14.19 9.00 9.73
N LEU A 215 -12.88 8.86 9.76
CA LEU A 215 -12.16 8.30 10.91
C LEU A 215 -12.29 9.19 12.15
N ASP A 216 -12.24 10.52 12.00
CA ASP A 216 -12.43 11.46 13.10
C ASP A 216 -13.86 11.43 13.64
N GLU A 217 -14.86 11.34 12.77
CA GLU A 217 -16.27 11.17 13.13
C GLU A 217 -16.48 9.90 13.97
N ALA A 218 -15.94 8.77 13.52
CA ALA A 218 -16.02 7.50 14.24
C ALA A 218 -15.29 7.55 15.60
N GLU A 219 -14.09 8.13 15.65
CA GLU A 219 -13.30 8.27 16.87
C GLU A 219 -14.00 9.15 17.92
N ASN A 220 -14.64 10.26 17.49
CA ASN A 220 -15.46 11.10 18.36
C ASN A 220 -16.68 10.37 18.94
N GLN A 221 -17.15 9.32 18.24
CA GLN A 221 -18.24 8.45 18.68
C GLN A 221 -17.72 7.18 19.41
N ALA A 222 -16.42 7.06 19.63
CA ALA A 222 -15.76 5.87 20.18
C ALA A 222 -16.03 4.58 19.40
N ILE A 223 -16.29 4.69 18.09
CA ILE A 223 -16.48 3.57 17.17
C ILE A 223 -15.14 3.22 16.55
N TRP A 224 -14.79 1.93 16.57
CA TRP A 224 -13.65 1.44 15.80
C TRP A 224 -14.00 1.40 14.31
N LEU A 225 -13.16 2.01 13.49
CA LEU A 225 -13.29 2.05 12.04
C LEU A 225 -11.90 1.95 11.40
N SER A 226 -11.71 0.99 10.49
CA SER A 226 -10.48 0.93 9.70
C SER A 226 -10.50 2.00 8.60
N TRP A 227 -9.33 2.38 8.08
CA TRP A 227 -9.29 3.33 6.96
C TRP A 227 -9.89 2.74 5.68
N VAL A 228 -9.92 1.42 5.54
CA VAL A 228 -10.54 0.73 4.41
C VAL A 228 -12.07 0.79 4.51
N ASP A 229 -12.62 0.63 5.70
CA ASP A 229 -14.06 0.83 5.92
C ASP A 229 -14.46 2.28 5.63
N ALA A 230 -13.68 3.23 6.14
CA ALA A 230 -13.87 4.65 5.86
C ALA A 230 -13.76 4.99 4.36
N TYR A 231 -12.87 4.32 3.62
CA TYR A 231 -12.77 4.42 2.16
C TYR A 231 -14.08 3.95 1.50
N ASN A 232 -14.60 2.79 1.88
CA ASN A 232 -15.85 2.25 1.30
C ASN A 232 -17.07 3.11 1.64
N MET A 233 -17.12 3.67 2.84
CA MET A 233 -18.20 4.58 3.27
C MET A 233 -18.15 5.95 2.59
N ALA A 234 -17.01 6.33 2.01
CA ALA A 234 -16.87 7.62 1.36
C ALA A 234 -17.44 7.66 -0.07
N ASP A 235 -18.24 6.66 -0.46
CA ASP A 235 -19.15 6.63 -1.63
C ASP A 235 -18.54 7.31 -2.87
N PHE A 236 -17.68 6.55 -3.57
CA PHE A 236 -16.99 7.02 -4.77
C PHE A 236 -17.68 6.47 -6.01
N ASP A 237 -18.24 7.36 -6.83
CA ASP A 237 -18.52 7.04 -8.23
C ASP A 237 -17.22 6.62 -8.91
N VAL A 238 -17.22 5.40 -9.44
CA VAL A 238 -16.09 4.73 -10.08
C VAL A 238 -15.74 5.46 -11.38
N LEU A 239 -14.96 6.53 -11.29
CA LEU A 239 -14.23 7.13 -12.41
C LEU A 239 -12.82 7.54 -11.95
N LEU A 240 -12.08 6.53 -11.50
CA LEU A 240 -10.62 6.56 -11.31
C LEU A 240 -9.95 6.02 -12.59
N VAL A 241 -9.91 6.87 -13.64
CA VAL A 241 -8.94 6.78 -14.75
C VAL A 241 -8.10 8.05 -14.72
#